data_AF-A0AA40FG85-F1
#
_entry.id   AF-A0AA40FG85-F1
#
_cell.length_a   1.000
_cell.length_b   1.000
_cell.length_c   1.000
_cell.angle_alpha   90.00
_cell.angle_beta   90.00
_cell.angle_gamma   90.00
#
_symmetry.space_group_name_H-M   'P 1'
#
loop_
_entity.id
_entity.type
_entity.pdbx_description
1 polymer ?
#
loop_
_entity_poly.entity_id
_entity_poly.type
_entity_poly.pdbx_seq_one_letter_code
_entity_poly.pdbx_strand_id
1 'polypeptide(L)'
;MLQRTSTNLWGEWMGVMHGDEVEYVFGHPLNTSLEYNGKERDLSFRMILYFSKFAYSGKPTDEESEWPPYSRDEPQYFIFDAEKTGLGKGPRTTYCAFWNDFLPKVKGVPGLYNLEIISLSYYLSLYNTHSPIFL
;
A
#
# COMPACT_ATOMS: atom_id res chain seq x y z
N MET A 1 -6.23 5.63 -5.32
CA MET A 1 -7.11 6.11 -4.24
C MET A 1 -7.78 4.88 -3.72
N LEU A 2 -7.65 4.65 -2.42
CA LEU A 2 -8.17 3.49 -1.71
C LEU A 2 -9.66 3.75 -1.47
N GLN A 3 -10.50 2.73 -1.56
CA GLN A 3 -11.95 2.84 -1.39
C GLN A 3 -12.31 3.34 0.02
N ARG A 4 -13.23 4.30 0.13
CA ARG A 4 -13.89 4.59 1.42
C ARG A 4 -15.10 3.68 1.54
N THR A 5 -15.08 2.80 2.52
CA THR A 5 -16.17 1.86 2.79
C THR A 5 -17.47 2.60 3.09
N SER A 6 -18.57 2.14 2.50
CA SER A 6 -19.91 2.73 2.64
C SER A 6 -20.42 2.69 4.09
N THR A 7 -19.95 1.72 4.88
CA THR A 7 -20.28 1.57 6.30
C THR A 7 -19.26 2.21 7.25
N ASN A 8 -18.32 3.01 6.72
CA ASN A 8 -17.30 3.67 7.53
C ASN A 8 -17.93 4.71 8.48
N LEU A 9 -17.75 4.49 9.80
CA LEU A 9 -18.34 5.31 10.87
C LEU A 9 -17.63 6.65 11.11
N TRP A 10 -16.43 6.81 10.57
CA TRP A 10 -15.65 8.04 10.71
C TRP A 10 -16.28 9.18 9.90
N GLY A 11 -16.17 10.43 10.34
CA GLY A 11 -16.62 11.59 9.56
C GLY A 11 -16.00 11.65 8.14
N GLU A 12 -16.76 12.14 7.17
CA GLU A 12 -16.37 12.15 5.74
C GLU A 12 -15.03 12.84 5.46
N TRP A 13 -14.66 13.85 6.25
CA TRP A 13 -13.41 14.59 6.13
C TRP A 13 -12.16 13.74 6.31
N MET A 14 -12.27 12.60 7.00
CA MET A 14 -11.18 11.64 7.16
C MET A 14 -10.91 10.85 5.89
N GLY A 15 -11.85 10.83 4.94
CA GLY A 15 -11.70 10.14 3.68
C GLY A 15 -11.47 8.65 3.89
N VAL A 16 -10.29 8.18 3.48
CA VAL A 16 -9.89 6.78 3.54
C VAL A 16 -8.84 6.65 4.63
N MET A 17 -9.18 5.87 5.66
CA MET A 17 -8.34 5.73 6.83
C MET A 17 -7.20 4.75 6.57
N HIS A 18 -6.12 4.94 7.33
CA HIS A 18 -5.04 3.96 7.34
C HIS A 18 -5.60 2.61 7.85
N GLY A 19 -5.45 1.56 7.04
CA GLY A 19 -5.92 0.22 7.37
C GLY A 19 -7.30 -0.11 6.77
N ASP A 20 -8.00 0.83 6.13
CA ASP A 20 -9.26 0.54 5.43
C ASP A 20 -9.07 -0.49 4.31
N GLU A 21 -7.85 -0.64 3.76
CA GLU A 21 -7.55 -1.63 2.74
C GLU A 21 -7.53 -3.07 3.27
N VAL A 22 -7.29 -3.26 4.57
CA VAL A 22 -7.04 -4.58 5.17
C VAL A 22 -8.28 -5.48 5.03
N GLU A 23 -9.47 -4.96 5.32
CA GLU A 23 -10.72 -5.69 5.19
C GLU A 23 -10.96 -6.20 3.75
N TYR A 24 -10.60 -5.41 2.75
CA TYR A 24 -10.75 -5.79 1.34
C TYR A 24 -9.75 -6.87 0.91
N VAL A 25 -8.48 -6.75 1.34
CA VAL A 25 -7.44 -7.75 1.04
C VAL A 25 -7.78 -9.11 1.65
N PHE A 26 -8.39 -9.13 2.84
CA PHE A 26 -8.76 -10.37 3.55
C PHE A 26 -10.17 -10.89 3.23
N GLY A 27 -10.94 -10.21 2.38
CA GLY A 27 -12.23 -10.73 1.92
C GLY A 27 -13.42 -10.50 2.84
N HIS A 28 -13.33 -9.56 3.80
CA HIS A 28 -14.47 -9.20 4.63
C HIS A 28 -15.71 -8.82 3.81
N PRO A 29 -15.61 -8.02 2.73
CA PRO A 29 -16.74 -7.73 1.87
C PRO A 29 -17.36 -8.94 1.17
N LEU A 30 -16.70 -10.10 1.11
CA LEU A 30 -17.27 -11.32 0.55
C LEU A 30 -18.18 -12.04 1.55
N ASN A 31 -18.11 -11.72 2.85
CA ASN A 31 -19.01 -12.24 3.85
C ASN A 31 -20.42 -11.63 3.68
N THR A 32 -21.39 -12.45 3.30
CA THR A 32 -22.78 -12.01 3.07
C THR A 32 -23.52 -11.62 4.34
N SER A 33 -23.00 -11.96 5.52
CA SER A 33 -23.52 -11.50 6.81
C SER A 33 -23.10 -10.06 7.15
N LEU A 34 -22.12 -9.49 6.45
CA LEU A 34 -21.67 -8.11 6.64
C LEU A 34 -22.29 -7.19 5.58
N GLU A 35 -22.51 -5.94 5.96
CA GLU A 35 -23.08 -4.91 5.09
C GLU A 35 -21.98 -4.25 4.24
N TYR A 36 -21.97 -4.60 2.95
CA TYR A 36 -21.16 -4.01 1.90
C TYR A 36 -21.96 -3.98 0.60
N ASN A 37 -21.76 -2.93 -0.20
CA ASN A 37 -22.42 -2.82 -1.50
C ASN A 37 -21.75 -3.75 -2.54
N GLY A 38 -22.45 -4.05 -3.64
CA GLY A 38 -21.96 -4.99 -4.65
C GLY A 38 -20.58 -4.63 -5.22
N LYS A 39 -20.33 -3.33 -5.45
CA LYS A 39 -19.05 -2.85 -6.01
C LYS A 39 -17.89 -3.02 -5.02
N GLU A 40 -18.14 -2.91 -3.72
CA GLU A 40 -17.17 -3.20 -2.66
C GLU A 40 -16.82 -4.69 -2.59
N ARG A 41 -17.82 -5.56 -2.80
CA ARG A 41 -17.59 -7.01 -2.89
C ARG A 41 -16.73 -7.35 -4.10
N ASP A 42 -17.06 -6.77 -5.25
CA ASP A 42 -16.28 -6.93 -6.49
C ASP A 42 -14.85 -6.38 -6.35
N LEU A 43 -14.68 -5.25 -5.65
CA LEU A 43 -13.37 -4.70 -5.33
C LEU A 43 -12.56 -5.66 -4.46
N SER A 44 -13.14 -6.19 -3.38
CA SER A 44 -12.47 -7.15 -2.50
C SER A 44 -12.05 -8.41 -3.25
N PHE A 45 -12.94 -8.96 -4.08
CA PHE A 45 -12.63 -10.11 -4.92
C PHE A 45 -11.44 -9.84 -5.85
N ARG A 46 -11.42 -8.68 -6.52
CA ARG A 46 -10.29 -8.26 -7.37
C ARG A 46 -9.00 -8.10 -6.59
N MET A 47 -9.05 -7.48 -5.41
CA MET A 47 -7.86 -7.30 -4.55
C MET A 47 -7.28 -8.66 -4.13
N ILE A 48 -8.11 -9.59 -3.66
CA ILE A 48 -7.69 -10.96 -3.34
C ILE A 48 -7.02 -11.62 -4.54
N LEU A 49 -7.62 -11.50 -5.73
CA LEU A 49 -7.07 -12.10 -6.95
C LEU A 49 -5.68 -11.56 -7.28
N TYR A 50 -5.49 -10.24 -7.28
CA TYR A 50 -4.19 -9.63 -7.57
C TYR A 50 -3.13 -10.00 -6.51
N PHE A 51 -3.50 -10.00 -5.22
CA PHE A 51 -2.58 -10.39 -4.15
C PHE A 51 -2.22 -11.88 -4.23
N SER A 52 -3.19 -12.74 -4.54
CA SER A 52 -2.97 -14.18 -4.71
C SER A 52 -2.06 -14.49 -5.90
N LYS A 53 -2.29 -13.81 -7.04
CA LYS A 53 -1.42 -13.91 -8.22
C LYS A 53 0.00 -13.44 -7.91
N PHE A 54 0.13 -12.30 -7.25
CA PHE A 54 1.44 -11.79 -6.83
C PHE A 54 2.16 -12.76 -5.89
N ALA A 55 1.47 -13.35 -4.91
CA ALA A 55 2.05 -14.35 -4.02
C ALA A 55 2.52 -15.61 -4.77
N TYR A 56 1.82 -15.99 -5.85
CA TYR A 56 2.14 -17.17 -6.64
C TYR A 56 3.28 -16.95 -7.64
N SER A 57 3.25 -15.85 -8.40
CA SER A 57 4.16 -15.62 -9.55
C SER A 57 5.09 -14.41 -9.40
N GLY A 58 4.91 -13.60 -8.35
CA GLY A 58 5.55 -12.29 -8.21
C GLY A 58 4.94 -11.21 -9.11
N LYS A 59 3.88 -11.50 -9.87
CA LYS A 59 3.17 -10.53 -10.73
C LYS A 59 1.68 -10.50 -10.41
N PRO A 60 1.08 -9.31 -10.18
CA PRO A 60 -0.35 -9.22 -9.87
C PRO A 60 -1.22 -9.48 -11.12
N THR A 61 -0.76 -9.13 -12.32
CA THR A 61 -1.46 -9.31 -13.59
C THR A 61 -0.67 -10.24 -14.52
N ASP A 62 -1.35 -10.81 -15.51
CA ASP A 62 -0.70 -11.66 -16.52
C ASP A 62 0.02 -10.79 -17.56
N GLU A 63 -0.58 -9.66 -17.93
CA GLU A 63 0.00 -8.65 -18.79
C GLU A 63 0.64 -7.52 -17.98
N GLU A 64 1.91 -7.25 -18.23
CA GLU A 64 2.67 -6.20 -17.54
C GLU A 64 2.21 -4.79 -17.93
N SER A 65 1.57 -4.63 -19.09
CA SER A 65 0.96 -3.36 -19.51
C SER A 65 -0.25 -2.95 -18.67
N GLU A 66 -0.96 -3.90 -18.05
CA GLU A 66 -2.12 -3.60 -17.20
C GLU A 66 -1.69 -3.04 -15.84
N TRP A 67 -0.62 -3.60 -15.28
CA TRP A 67 -0.01 -3.16 -14.04
C TRP A 67 1.52 -3.18 -14.18
N PRO A 68 2.11 -2.09 -14.74
CA PRO A 68 3.54 -2.01 -14.95
C PRO A 68 4.30 -1.91 -13.61
N PRO A 69 5.51 -2.46 -13.54
CA PRO A 69 6.38 -2.31 -12.38
C PRO A 69 6.64 -0.83 -12.08
N TYR A 70 6.67 -0.50 -10.80
CA TYR A 70 7.02 0.84 -10.38
C TYR A 70 8.49 1.15 -10.70
N SER A 71 8.76 2.32 -11.30
CA SER A 71 10.10 2.87 -11.45
C SER A 71 10.15 4.34 -11.01
N ARG A 72 11.36 4.86 -10.76
CA ARG A 72 11.53 6.29 -10.42
C ARG A 72 11.21 7.21 -11.60
N ASP A 73 11.54 6.77 -12.82
CA ASP A 73 11.32 7.53 -14.05
C ASP A 73 9.85 7.50 -14.47
N GLU A 74 9.17 6.38 -14.22
CA GLU A 74 7.74 6.17 -14.46
C GLU A 74 7.03 5.69 -13.19
N PRO A 75 6.73 6.60 -12.24
CA PRO A 75 6.15 6.25 -10.95
C PRO A 75 4.63 6.02 -11.06
N GLN A 76 4.27 4.96 -11.78
CA GLN A 76 2.90 4.49 -11.94
C GLN A 76 2.49 3.61 -10.76
N TYR A 77 1.21 3.66 -10.40
CA TYR A 77 0.64 2.81 -9.36
C TYR A 77 -0.79 2.43 -9.75
N PHE A 78 -1.24 1.29 -9.24
CA PHE A 78 -2.58 0.80 -9.48
C PHE A 78 -3.58 1.40 -8.48
N ILE A 79 -4.79 1.70 -8.95
CA ILE A 79 -5.86 2.27 -8.14
C ILE A 79 -6.87 1.18 -7.78
N PHE A 80 -7.02 0.96 -6.46
CA PHE A 80 -8.07 0.13 -5.88
C PHE A 80 -9.25 0.97 -5.41
N ASP A 81 -10.22 1.14 -6.29
CA ASP A 81 -11.46 1.86 -6.04
C ASP A 81 -12.64 1.07 -6.64
N ALA A 82 -13.79 1.11 -5.98
CA ALA A 82 -14.95 0.32 -6.37
C ALA A 82 -15.63 0.87 -7.65
N GLU A 83 -15.45 2.15 -7.94
CA GLU A 83 -16.00 2.84 -9.11
C GLU A 83 -14.98 2.96 -10.24
N LYS A 84 -13.71 3.17 -9.88
CA LYS A 84 -12.63 3.45 -10.84
C LYS A 84 -11.54 2.41 -10.75
N THR A 85 -11.19 1.82 -11.89
CA THR A 85 -10.04 0.94 -12.01
C THR A 85 -9.06 1.54 -13.00
N GLY A 86 -7.77 1.51 -12.68
CA GLY A 86 -6.75 1.97 -13.62
C GLY A 86 -5.44 2.37 -12.94
N LEU A 87 -4.56 2.96 -13.76
CA LEU A 87 -3.27 3.43 -13.33
C LEU A 87 -3.33 4.93 -13.01
N GLY A 88 -2.76 5.30 -11.87
CA GLY A 88 -2.42 6.68 -11.58
C GLY A 88 -0.93 6.95 -11.82
N LYS A 89 -0.58 8.23 -11.91
CA LYS A 89 0.82 8.67 -12.00
C LYS A 89 1.12 9.68 -10.90
N GLY A 90 2.03 9.32 -10.00
CA GLY A 90 2.69 10.24 -9.07
C GLY A 90 1.88 11.38 -8.44
N PRO A 91 0.70 11.17 -7.81
CA PRO A 91 -0.14 12.23 -7.25
C PRO A 91 0.53 12.99 -6.10
N ARG A 92 1.59 12.42 -5.52
CA ARG A 92 2.33 12.98 -4.39
C ARG A 92 3.82 13.07 -4.66
N THR A 93 4.28 13.02 -5.90
CA THR A 93 5.72 13.09 -6.22
C THR A 93 6.37 14.35 -5.65
N THR A 94 5.71 15.50 -5.70
CA THR A 94 6.17 16.75 -5.10
C THR A 94 6.25 16.69 -3.56
N TYR A 95 5.23 16.13 -2.91
CA TYR A 95 5.21 15.94 -1.46
C TYR A 95 6.27 14.92 -1.00
N CYS A 96 6.41 13.80 -1.70
CA CYS A 96 7.45 12.82 -1.44
C CYS A 96 8.84 13.42 -1.68
N ALA A 97 9.03 14.21 -2.74
CA ALA A 97 10.30 14.91 -3.01
C ALA A 97 10.65 15.92 -1.91
N PHE A 98 9.67 16.58 -1.30
CA PHE A 98 9.93 17.43 -0.14
C PHE A 98 10.57 16.64 1.02
N TRP A 99 10.01 15.48 1.37
CA TRP A 99 10.53 14.65 2.45
C TRP A 99 11.81 13.90 2.09
N ASN A 100 11.91 13.40 0.86
CA ASN A 100 12.99 12.52 0.42
C ASN A 100 14.20 13.28 -0.15
N ASP A 101 13.99 14.44 -0.77
CA ASP A 101 15.03 15.17 -1.49
C ASP A 101 15.35 16.53 -0.86
N PHE A 102 14.33 17.29 -0.44
CA PHE A 102 14.53 18.65 0.08
C PHE A 102 14.95 18.64 1.55
N LEU A 103 14.18 18.00 2.43
CA LEU A 103 14.44 18.02 3.87
C LEU A 103 15.82 17.46 4.28
N PRO A 104 16.36 16.38 3.67
CA PRO A 104 17.69 15.91 4.00
C PRO A 104 18.77 16.97 3.74
N LYS A 105 18.65 17.72 2.63
CA LYS A 105 19.57 18.82 2.28
C LYS A 105 19.55 19.94 3.33
N VAL A 106 18.37 20.25 3.87
CA VAL A 106 18.20 21.28 4.92
C VAL A 106 18.87 20.87 6.23
N LYS A 107 18.84 19.58 6.59
CA LYS A 107 19.46 19.07 7.83
C LYS A 107 20.98 18.94 7.73
N GLY A 108 21.60 19.27 6.59
CA GLY A 108 23.02 19.02 6.36
C GLY A 108 23.38 17.53 6.35
N VAL A 109 22.37 16.65 6.25
CA VAL A 109 22.57 15.20 6.13
C VAL A 109 22.81 14.95 4.64
N PRO A 110 24.00 14.45 4.23
CA PRO A 110 24.22 14.03 2.85
C PRO A 110 23.10 13.08 2.44
N GLY A 111 22.51 13.30 1.27
CA GLY A 111 21.33 12.58 0.80
C GLY A 111 21.46 11.08 1.07
N LEU A 112 20.36 10.46 1.51
CA LEU A 112 20.25 9.06 1.94
C LEU A 112 20.63 8.08 0.81
N TYR A 113 21.92 7.99 0.48
CA TYR A 113 22.52 6.79 -0.07
C TYR A 113 22.57 5.80 1.10
N ASN A 114 21.80 4.71 1.02
CA ASN A 114 21.70 3.61 1.98
C ASN A 114 20.55 3.68 3.01
N LEU A 115 19.30 3.69 2.54
CA LEU A 115 18.19 3.17 3.35
C LEU A 115 18.26 1.64 3.56
N GLU A 116 19.12 0.90 2.84
CA GLU A 116 19.33 -0.52 3.07
C GLU A 116 20.15 -0.82 4.35
N ILE A 117 21.03 0.08 4.78
CA ILE A 117 21.93 -0.19 5.93
C ILE A 117 21.30 0.22 7.26
N ILE A 118 20.48 1.28 7.29
CA ILE A 118 19.90 1.80 8.55
C ILE A 118 18.74 0.93 9.04
N SER A 119 18.01 0.25 8.14
CA SER A 119 16.91 -0.64 8.53
C SER A 119 17.40 -1.92 9.22
N LEU A 120 18.43 -2.59 8.68
CA LEU A 120 18.92 -3.86 9.23
C LEU A 120 19.77 -3.68 10.50
N SER A 121 20.55 -2.61 10.61
CA SER A 121 21.38 -2.36 11.80
C SER A 121 20.55 -1.97 13.03
N TYR A 122 19.44 -1.24 12.84
CA TYR A 122 18.50 -0.95 13.92
C TYR A 122 17.71 -2.20 14.35
N TYR A 123 17.30 -3.05 13.40
CA TYR A 123 16.60 -4.30 13.70
C TYR A 123 17.49 -5.31 14.43
N LEU A 124 18.75 -5.50 13.99
CA LEU A 124 19.71 -6.42 14.62
C LEU A 124 20.20 -5.94 16.00
N SER A 125 20.20 -4.63 16.26
CA SER A 125 20.52 -4.08 17.59
C SER A 125 19.39 -4.29 18.59
N LEU A 126 18.13 -4.31 18.15
CA LEU A 126 16.97 -4.56 19.02
C LEU A 126 16.77 -6.05 19.33
N TYR A 127 17.18 -6.95 18.42
CA TYR A 127 17.08 -8.40 18.64
C TYR A 127 18.25 -9.00 19.44
N ASN A 128 19.38 -8.29 19.62
CA ASN A 128 20.55 -8.82 20.33
C ASN A 128 20.58 -8.56 21.84
N THR A 129 19.65 -7.78 22.41
CA THR A 129 19.70 -7.46 23.84
C THR A 129 18.79 -8.30 24.72
N HIS A 130 17.79 -9.04 24.20
CA HIS A 130 17.06 -10.05 24.98
C HIS A 130 16.45 -11.15 24.11
N SER A 131 17.01 -12.36 24.19
CA SER A 131 16.28 -13.63 24.02
C SER A 131 16.22 -14.32 25.40
N PRO A 132 15.33 -15.30 25.67
CA PRO A 132 14.25 -15.86 24.85
C PRO A 132 12.88 -15.88 25.59
N ILE A 133 11.80 -16.28 24.92
CA ILE A 133 10.89 -17.38 25.33
C ILE A 133 9.77 -17.58 24.30
N PHE A 134 9.51 -18.86 24.05
CA PHE A 134 8.56 -19.51 23.15
C PHE A 134 7.07 -19.13 23.36
N LEU A 135 6.36 -18.95 22.25
CA LEU A 135 5.12 -19.64 21.79
C LEU A 135 4.35 -18.73 20.83
#